data_AF-A0A3A4PNK4-F1
#
_entry.id   AF-A0A3A4PNK4-F1
#
_cell.length_a   1.000
_cell.length_b   1.000
_cell.length_c   1.000
_cell.angle_alpha   90.00
_cell.angle_beta   90.00
_cell.angle_gamma   90.00
#
_symmetry.space_group_name_H-M   'P 1'
#
loop_
_entity.id
_entity.type
_entity.pdbx_description
1 polymer ?
#
loop_
_entity_poly.entity_id
_entity_poly.type
_entity_poly.pdbx_seq_one_letter_code
_entity_poly.pdbx_strand_id
1 'polypeptide(L)'
;MASNSAISQAVRTVAPARDDAYGSEVKFVNGVAVIDSSTIEEAVRTLLDAAPSGSEVILFGSYARGTARDDSDLDFLVVEPALRSRRAEMVRLRQTLRPLRIPVDVLVVSRAVFEAWKDLPNNVIHQAAREGKVFTRAA
;
A
#
# COMPACT_ATOMS: atom_id res chain seq x y z
N MET A 1 -22.34 14.58 -35.42
CA MET A 1 -21.49 15.16 -34.36
C MET A 1 -20.95 14.02 -33.53
N ALA A 2 -19.65 14.07 -33.23
CA ALA A 2 -18.77 12.92 -33.04
C ALA A 2 -19.11 11.97 -31.87
N SER A 3 -18.98 10.69 -32.18
CA SER A 3 -18.84 9.54 -31.27
C SER A 3 -17.54 9.65 -30.48
N ASN A 4 -17.56 9.37 -29.17
CA ASN A 4 -16.34 9.06 -28.42
C ASN A 4 -16.48 7.67 -27.78
N SER A 5 -16.11 6.72 -28.63
CA SER A 5 -15.59 5.38 -28.41
C SER A 5 -15.13 5.04 -26.99
N ALA A 6 -15.60 3.88 -26.53
CA ALA A 6 -15.06 3.12 -25.43
C ALA A 6 -13.52 2.99 -25.53
N ILE A 7 -12.81 3.44 -24.51
CA ILE A 7 -11.40 3.14 -24.30
C ILE A 7 -11.35 1.78 -23.60
N SER A 8 -11.38 0.71 -24.40
CA SER A 8 -10.96 -0.61 -23.98
C SER A 8 -9.44 -0.69 -24.15
N GLN A 9 -8.67 -0.49 -23.06
CA GLN A 9 -7.23 -0.69 -23.11
C GLN A 9 -6.94 -2.19 -22.91
N ALA A 10 -6.49 -2.81 -24.00
CA ALA A 10 -6.05 -4.19 -24.03
C ALA A 10 -4.76 -4.33 -23.21
N VAL A 11 -4.85 -5.02 -22.07
CA VAL A 11 -3.69 -5.58 -21.37
C VAL A 11 -2.96 -6.51 -22.34
N ARG A 12 -1.73 -6.17 -22.73
CA ARG A 12 -0.91 -7.03 -23.60
C ARG A 12 0.16 -7.70 -22.76
N THR A 13 0.08 -9.01 -22.62
CA THR A 13 1.16 -9.84 -22.09
C THR A 13 2.33 -9.81 -23.07
N VAL A 14 3.46 -9.26 -22.66
CA VAL A 14 4.73 -9.32 -23.39
C VAL A 14 5.68 -10.18 -22.58
N ALA A 15 6.22 -11.24 -23.19
CA ALA A 15 7.18 -12.12 -22.55
C ALA A 15 8.45 -11.34 -22.14
N PRO A 16 9.02 -11.58 -20.94
CA PRO A 16 10.11 -10.76 -20.43
C PRO A 16 11.38 -10.98 -21.23
N ALA A 17 12.05 -9.87 -21.57
CA ALA A 17 13.40 -9.87 -22.08
C ALA A 17 14.36 -9.51 -20.94
N ARG A 18 15.21 -10.50 -20.60
CA ARG A 18 16.41 -10.50 -19.74
C ARG A 18 16.24 -11.17 -18.38
N ASP A 19 17.19 -12.06 -18.10
CA ASP A 19 17.29 -12.92 -16.92
C ASP A 19 17.37 -12.12 -15.61
N ASP A 20 16.24 -11.98 -14.92
CA ASP A 20 16.19 -11.77 -13.48
C ASP A 20 15.29 -12.83 -12.83
N ALA A 21 15.92 -13.66 -12.00
CA ALA A 21 15.36 -14.87 -11.40
C ALA A 21 14.37 -14.58 -10.25
N TYR A 22 13.34 -13.75 -10.46
CA TYR A 22 12.41 -13.31 -9.42
C TYR A 22 10.95 -13.44 -9.90
N GLY A 23 10.33 -14.56 -9.52
CA GLY A 23 8.97 -14.95 -9.93
C GLY A 23 7.85 -14.20 -9.21
N SER A 24 7.65 -12.94 -9.56
CA SER A 24 6.37 -12.22 -9.42
C SER A 24 6.04 -11.58 -10.76
N GLU A 25 4.85 -11.83 -11.30
CA GLU A 25 4.45 -11.37 -12.64
C GLU A 25 4.39 -9.84 -12.71
N VAL A 26 5.43 -9.21 -13.28
CA VAL A 26 5.52 -7.75 -13.42
C VAL A 26 4.50 -7.26 -14.45
N LYS A 27 3.52 -6.47 -14.01
CA LYS A 27 2.57 -5.81 -14.92
C LYS A 27 3.09 -4.43 -15.33
N PHE A 28 3.21 -4.21 -16.63
CA PHE A 28 3.67 -2.96 -17.21
C PHE A 28 2.48 -2.06 -17.56
N VAL A 29 2.47 -0.83 -17.06
CA VAL A 29 1.57 0.25 -17.53
C VAL A 29 2.45 1.28 -18.24
N ASN A 30 2.18 1.58 -19.51
CA ASN A 30 3.00 2.48 -20.34
C ASN A 30 4.50 2.09 -20.43
N GLY A 31 4.83 0.79 -20.32
CA GLY A 31 6.22 0.31 -20.39
C GLY A 31 6.99 0.44 -19.06
N VAL A 32 6.30 0.76 -17.97
CA VAL A 32 6.87 0.99 -16.64
C VAL A 32 6.33 -0.06 -15.67
N ALA A 33 7.20 -0.73 -14.92
CA ALA A 33 6.84 -1.76 -13.94
C ALA A 33 6.22 -1.10 -12.70
N VAL A 34 4.94 -1.36 -12.43
CA VAL A 34 4.22 -0.84 -11.25
C VAL A 34 3.90 -2.02 -10.35
N ILE A 35 3.91 -1.82 -9.03
CA ILE A 35 3.49 -2.87 -8.09
C ILE A 35 2.02 -3.18 -8.36
N ASP A 36 1.73 -4.43 -8.69
CA ASP A 36 0.40 -4.84 -9.08
C ASP A 36 -0.53 -5.01 -7.87
N SER A 37 -1.85 -4.97 -8.11
CA SER A 37 -2.85 -5.04 -7.05
C SER A 37 -2.76 -6.30 -6.18
N SER A 38 -2.35 -7.45 -6.74
CA SER A 38 -2.25 -8.69 -5.97
C SER A 38 -1.13 -8.64 -4.93
N THR A 39 0.00 -8.03 -5.29
CA THR A 39 1.12 -7.77 -4.37
C THR A 39 0.70 -6.79 -3.27
N ILE A 40 -0.06 -5.74 -3.61
CA ILE A 40 -0.60 -4.78 -2.63
C ILE A 40 -1.55 -5.49 -1.64
N GLU A 41 -2.46 -6.32 -2.16
CA GLU A 41 -3.38 -7.08 -1.33
C GLU A 41 -2.65 -8.08 -0.42
N GLU A 42 -1.58 -8.71 -0.89
CA GLU A 42 -0.74 -9.58 -0.08
C GLU A 42 -0.03 -8.82 1.04
N ALA A 43 0.51 -7.63 0.76
CA ALA A 43 1.10 -6.77 1.78
C ALA A 43 0.07 -6.36 2.84
N VAL A 44 -1.14 -5.96 2.41
CA VAL A 44 -2.25 -5.63 3.33
C VAL A 44 -2.63 -6.81 4.21
N ARG A 45 -2.81 -8.01 3.62
CA ARG A 45 -3.12 -9.23 4.38
C ARG A 45 -2.02 -9.53 5.41
N THR A 46 -0.76 -9.48 4.98
CA THR A 46 0.41 -9.74 5.83
C THR A 46 0.48 -8.77 7.02
N LEU A 47 0.20 -7.48 6.80
CA LEU A 47 0.13 -6.49 7.88
C LEU A 47 -1.04 -6.75 8.82
N LEU A 48 -2.25 -7.01 8.30
CA LEU A 48 -3.45 -7.27 9.11
C LEU A 48 -3.33 -8.56 9.94
N ASP A 49 -2.63 -9.57 9.45
CA ASP A 49 -2.38 -10.81 10.18
C ASP A 49 -1.28 -10.66 11.25
N ALA A 50 -0.30 -9.81 11.01
CA ALA A 50 0.77 -9.54 11.97
C ALA A 50 0.38 -8.51 13.05
N ALA A 51 -0.58 -7.64 12.78
CA ALA A 51 -1.05 -6.61 13.70
C ALA A 51 -2.07 -7.16 14.72
N PRO A 52 -2.23 -6.52 15.90
CA PRO A 52 -3.25 -6.91 16.88
C PRO A 52 -4.68 -6.85 16.32
N SER A 53 -5.59 -7.66 16.85
CA SER A 53 -7.02 -7.59 16.52
C SER A 53 -7.59 -6.19 16.76
N GLY A 54 -8.44 -5.71 15.84
CA GLY A 54 -8.97 -4.35 15.87
C GLY A 54 -8.04 -3.30 15.24
N SER A 55 -6.96 -3.72 14.59
CA SER A 55 -6.12 -2.83 13.79
C SER A 55 -6.71 -2.57 12.41
N GLU A 56 -6.38 -1.40 11.86
CA GLU A 56 -6.70 -1.01 10.49
C GLU A 56 -5.39 -0.76 9.73
N VAL A 57 -5.35 -1.15 8.46
CA VAL A 57 -4.25 -0.83 7.54
C VAL A 57 -4.77 0.17 6.53
N ILE A 58 -4.06 1.28 6.36
CA ILE A 58 -4.41 2.32 5.40
C ILE A 58 -3.27 2.40 4.37
N LEU A 59 -3.56 2.04 3.13
CA LEU A 59 -2.67 2.35 2.00
C LEU A 59 -2.86 3.82 1.63
N PHE A 60 -1.81 4.62 1.64
CA PHE A 60 -1.87 6.02 1.24
C PHE A 60 -0.80 6.33 0.18
N GLY A 61 -0.51 7.61 -0.06
CA GLY A 61 0.56 8.00 -0.97
C GLY A 61 0.17 7.87 -2.46
N SER A 62 1.17 7.63 -3.30
CA SER A 62 1.01 7.65 -4.76
C SER A 62 0.12 6.50 -5.29
N TYR A 63 0.21 5.31 -4.68
CA TYR A 63 -0.64 4.17 -5.03
C TYR A 63 -2.11 4.35 -4.65
N ALA A 64 -2.40 5.02 -3.53
CA ALA A 64 -3.78 5.34 -3.17
C ALA A 64 -4.40 6.37 -4.13
N ARG A 65 -3.60 7.36 -4.58
CA ARG A 65 -4.02 8.42 -5.51
C ARG A 65 -4.00 8.04 -6.99
N GLY A 66 -3.43 6.88 -7.36
CA GLY A 66 -3.29 6.47 -8.76
C GLY A 66 -2.21 7.24 -9.53
N THR A 67 -1.27 7.88 -8.82
CA THR A 67 -0.16 8.66 -9.39
C THR A 67 1.21 7.98 -9.18
N ALA A 68 1.20 6.69 -8.83
CA ALA A 68 2.40 5.88 -8.65
C ALA A 68 3.23 5.76 -9.93
N ARG A 69 4.55 5.74 -9.74
CA ARG A 69 5.58 5.49 -10.76
C ARG A 69 6.31 4.18 -10.43
N ASP A 70 7.21 3.73 -11.29
CA ASP A 70 8.03 2.53 -11.06
C ASP A 70 8.86 2.58 -9.77
N ASP A 71 9.37 3.76 -9.45
CA ASP A 71 10.19 4.02 -8.28
C ASP A 71 9.38 4.26 -7.00
N SER A 72 8.04 4.15 -7.06
CA SER A 72 7.20 4.46 -5.91
C SER A 72 7.16 3.32 -4.90
N ASP A 73 7.36 3.68 -3.64
CA ASP A 73 7.18 2.79 -2.49
C ASP A 73 5.68 2.59 -2.18
N LEU A 74 5.33 1.46 -1.55
CA LEU A 74 4.03 1.33 -0.90
C LEU A 74 4.04 2.01 0.47
N ASP A 75 3.17 3.00 0.66
CA ASP A 75 3.02 3.70 1.93
C ASP A 75 1.86 3.13 2.74
N PHE A 76 2.15 2.53 3.89
CA PHE A 76 1.14 2.00 4.81
C PHE A 76 1.15 2.74 6.14
N LEU A 77 -0.04 3.08 6.63
CA LEU A 77 -0.29 3.50 8.01
C LEU A 77 -1.09 2.41 8.70
N VAL A 78 -0.53 1.80 9.73
CA VAL A 78 -1.21 0.83 10.58
C VAL A 78 -1.72 1.53 11.83
N VAL A 79 -3.03 1.50 12.03
CA VAL A 79 -3.70 2.09 13.21
C VAL A 79 -4.07 0.95 14.15
N GLU A 80 -3.33 0.84 15.26
CA GLU A 80 -3.56 -0.22 16.26
C GLU A 80 -4.41 0.29 17.42
N PRO A 81 -5.17 -0.57 18.12
CA PRO A 81 -5.96 -0.15 19.29
C PRO A 81 -5.10 0.52 20.38
N ALA A 82 -3.91 -0.01 20.62
CA ALA A 82 -2.96 0.52 21.59
C ALA A 82 -1.52 0.19 21.16
N LEU A 83 -0.58 1.08 21.49
CA LEU A 83 0.84 0.90 21.17
C LEU A 83 1.70 1.05 22.41
N ARG A 84 2.62 0.10 22.61
CA ARG A 84 3.66 0.20 23.64
C ARG A 84 4.90 0.95 23.15
N SER A 85 5.37 0.62 21.95
CA SER A 85 6.53 1.27 21.33
C SER A 85 6.34 1.38 19.83
N ARG A 86 6.05 2.60 19.37
CA ARG A 86 5.84 2.89 17.95
C ARG A 86 7.03 2.43 17.08
N ARG A 87 8.25 2.72 17.50
CA ARG A 87 9.46 2.40 16.71
C ARG A 87 9.67 0.88 16.61
N ALA A 88 9.51 0.15 17.71
CA ALA A 88 9.67 -1.31 17.69
C ALA A 88 8.59 -1.94 16.79
N GLU A 89 7.37 -1.42 16.86
CA GLU A 89 6.25 -1.92 16.08
C GLU A 89 6.43 -1.67 14.57
N MET A 90 6.86 -0.47 14.18
CA MET A 90 7.23 -0.17 12.79
C MET A 90 8.28 -1.14 12.25
N VAL A 91 9.32 -1.44 13.04
CA VAL A 91 10.37 -2.38 12.63
C VAL A 91 9.80 -3.79 12.49
N ARG A 92 8.99 -4.25 13.46
CA ARG A 92 8.39 -5.59 13.46
C ARG A 92 7.47 -5.79 12.24
N LEU A 93 6.56 -4.86 11.99
CA LEU A 93 5.64 -4.95 10.86
C LEU A 93 6.35 -4.79 9.52
N ARG A 94 7.34 -3.91 9.39
CA ARG A 94 8.14 -3.82 8.16
C ARG A 94 8.89 -5.13 7.88
N GLN A 95 9.34 -5.84 8.91
CA GLN A 95 10.04 -7.11 8.75
C GLN A 95 9.16 -8.23 8.17
N THR A 96 7.85 -8.22 8.44
CA THR A 96 6.94 -9.26 7.90
C THR A 96 6.77 -9.15 6.38
N LEU A 97 7.00 -7.96 5.82
CA LEU A 97 6.91 -7.69 4.38
C LEU A 97 8.20 -8.00 3.60
N ARG A 98 9.32 -8.29 4.27
CA ARG A 98 10.60 -8.60 3.60
C ARG A 98 10.51 -9.72 2.56
N PRO A 99 9.72 -10.79 2.75
CA PRO A 99 9.58 -11.84 1.74
C PRO A 99 9.00 -11.36 0.41
N LEU A 100 8.19 -10.28 0.42
CA LEU A 100 7.57 -9.72 -0.78
C LEU A 100 8.59 -8.98 -1.68
N ARG A 101 9.78 -8.64 -1.15
CA ARG A 101 10.88 -7.98 -1.90
C ARG A 101 10.46 -6.70 -2.64
N ILE A 102 9.49 -5.97 -2.09
CA ILE A 102 9.01 -4.67 -2.60
C ILE A 102 9.51 -3.49 -1.76
N PRO A 103 9.64 -2.30 -2.36
CA PRO A 103 9.82 -1.07 -1.59
C PRO A 103 8.55 -0.74 -0.81
N VAL A 104 8.68 -0.58 0.51
CA VAL A 104 7.55 -0.34 1.40
C VAL A 104 7.96 0.50 2.60
N ASP A 105 7.15 1.50 2.91
CA ASP A 105 7.23 2.30 4.12
C ASP A 105 6.02 2.01 5.02
N VAL A 106 6.31 1.65 6.27
CA VAL A 106 5.30 1.28 7.27
C VAL A 106 5.38 2.25 8.44
N LEU A 107 4.33 3.03 8.62
CA LEU A 107 4.10 3.85 9.80
C LEU A 107 3.09 3.15 10.71
N VAL A 108 3.22 3.36 12.01
CA VAL A 108 2.29 2.79 13.00
C VAL A 108 1.89 3.86 14.00
N VAL A 109 0.60 3.96 14.31
CA VAL A 109 0.05 4.87 15.32
C VAL A 109 -1.02 4.16 16.14
N SER A 110 -1.28 4.64 17.36
CA SER A 110 -2.42 4.15 18.12
C SER A 110 -3.69 4.83 17.61
N ARG A 111 -4.85 4.20 17.83
CA ARG A 111 -6.15 4.79 17.50
C ARG A 111 -6.32 6.16 18.12
N ALA A 112 -5.98 6.33 19.40
CA ALA A 112 -6.05 7.63 20.06
C ALA A 112 -5.22 8.72 19.35
N VAL A 113 -4.02 8.39 18.86
CA VAL A 113 -3.19 9.33 18.09
C VAL A 113 -3.79 9.59 16.71
N PHE A 114 -4.30 8.56 16.04
CA PHE A 114 -4.95 8.70 14.74
C PHE A 114 -6.13 9.68 14.81
N GLU A 115 -7.06 9.46 15.74
CA GLU A 115 -8.25 10.32 15.89
C GLU A 115 -7.89 11.77 16.23
N ALA A 116 -6.87 11.99 17.06
CA ALA A 116 -6.46 13.33 17.45
C ALA A 116 -5.78 14.12 16.31
N TRP A 117 -5.20 13.45 15.31
CA TRP A 117 -4.35 14.10 14.29
C TRP A 117 -4.91 14.01 12.87
N LYS A 118 -5.88 13.13 12.60
CA LYS A 118 -6.44 12.92 11.25
C LYS A 118 -7.06 14.17 10.62
N ASP A 119 -7.53 15.12 11.42
CA ASP A 119 -8.16 16.34 10.94
C ASP A 119 -7.20 17.55 10.92
N LEU A 120 -5.95 17.38 11.38
CA LEU A 120 -4.94 18.44 11.40
C LEU A 120 -4.15 18.45 10.08
N PRO A 121 -4.15 19.54 9.28
CA PRO A 121 -3.42 19.58 8.02
C PRO A 121 -1.90 19.39 8.17
N ASN A 122 -1.22 19.15 7.04
CA ASN A 122 0.24 19.08 6.94
C ASN A 122 0.90 17.94 7.74
N ASN A 123 0.20 16.81 7.93
CA ASN A 123 0.80 15.60 8.49
C ASN A 123 0.35 14.33 7.76
N VAL A 124 1.12 13.26 7.91
CA VAL A 124 0.90 12.00 7.19
C VAL A 124 -0.39 11.28 7.62
N ILE A 125 -0.81 11.42 8.88
CA ILE A 125 -2.07 10.84 9.39
C ILE A 125 -3.25 11.50 8.69
N HIS A 126 -3.20 12.83 8.53
CA HIS A 126 -4.22 13.58 7.80
C HIS A 126 -4.28 13.19 6.32
N GLN A 127 -3.13 13.02 5.68
CA GLN A 127 -3.07 12.54 4.30
C GLN A 127 -3.70 11.14 4.19
N ALA A 128 -3.27 10.20 5.04
CA ALA A 128 -3.79 8.84 5.06
C ALA A 128 -5.30 8.79 5.33
N ALA A 129 -5.81 9.61 6.26
CA ALA A 129 -7.23 9.67 6.58
C ALA A 129 -8.09 10.23 5.43
N ARG A 130 -7.55 11.15 4.63
CA ARG A 130 -8.30 11.81 3.54
C ARG A 130 -8.24 11.08 2.21
N GLU A 131 -7.08 10.52 1.89
CA GLU A 131 -6.78 9.99 0.56
C GLU A 131 -6.51 8.49 0.55
N GLY A 132 -6.39 7.90 1.75
CA GLY A 132 -6.02 6.50 1.89
C GLY A 132 -7.17 5.53 1.62
N LYS A 133 -6.80 4.31 1.26
CA LYS A 133 -7.69 3.16 1.15
C LYS A 133 -7.58 2.36 2.45
N VAL A 134 -8.69 2.23 3.16
CA VAL A 134 -8.75 1.58 4.48
C VAL A 134 -9.08 0.10 4.33
N PHE A 135 -8.35 -0.74 5.04
CA PHE A 135 -8.51 -2.19 5.08
C PHE A 135 -8.62 -2.65 6.54
N THR A 136 -9.59 -3.51 6.80
CA THR A 136 -9.84 -4.11 8.11
C THR A 136 -10.06 -5.61 7.97
N ARG A 137 -9.92 -6.36 9.06
CA ARG A 137 -10.41 -7.74 9.08
C ARG A 137 -11.93 -7.70 9.19
N ALA A 138 -12.61 -8.55 8.40
CA ALA A 138 -14.00 -8.85 8.65
C ALA A 138 -14.14 -9.46 10.05
N ALA A 139 -15.15 -9.00 10.80
CA ALA A 139 -15.46 -9.47 12.15
C ALA A 139 -16.02 -10.89 12.13
#